data_AF-A0A060WWN6-F1
#
_entry.id   AF-A0A060WWN6-F1
#
_cell.length_a   1.000
_cell.length_b   1.000
_cell.length_c   1.000
_cell.angle_alpha   90.00
_cell.angle_beta   90.00
_cell.angle_gamma   90.00
#
_symmetry.space_group_name_H-M   'P 1'
#
loop_
_entity.id
_entity.type
_entity.pdbx_description
1 polymer ?
#
loop_
_entity_poly.entity_id
_entity_poly.type
_entity_poly.pdbx_seq_one_letter_code
_entity_poly.pdbx_strand_id
1 'polypeptide(L)'
;MEHWMYPQPSRPERDQETTVGGSNCTVRNFSEESRLHMGFPQPSADFLCFHARLKEGMVLLENCSVTALALHGTVRMKNLSFQSAVCIPITFDSWHSHQEVPCDFLKESYGVPDTDI
;
A
#
# COMPACT_ATOMS: atom_id res chain seq x y z
N MET A 1 -41.67 50.69 -0.05
CA MET A 1 -42.84 50.63 0.84
C MET A 1 -44.04 50.56 -0.06
N GLU A 2 -44.68 49.40 -0.17
CA GLU A 2 -46.12 49.28 -0.34
C GLU A 2 -46.51 47.81 -0.18
N HIS A 3 -47.67 47.67 0.46
CA HIS A 3 -48.15 46.54 1.21
C HIS A 3 -49.25 45.89 0.38
N TRP A 4 -49.18 44.59 0.13
CA TRP A 4 -50.35 43.83 -0.30
C TRP A 4 -50.51 42.61 0.60
N MET A 5 -51.76 42.41 0.99
CA MET A 5 -52.24 41.51 2.00
C MET A 5 -53.21 40.55 1.29
N TYR A 6 -53.08 39.24 1.59
CA TYR A 6 -54.01 38.11 1.42
C TYR A 6 -54.06 37.30 0.09
N PRO A 7 -54.46 36.00 0.13
CA PRO A 7 -54.84 35.14 1.28
C PRO A 7 -53.99 33.86 1.44
N GLN A 8 -54.10 33.22 2.61
CA GLN A 8 -53.49 31.93 2.97
C GLN A 8 -54.24 30.75 2.30
N PRO A 9 -53.57 29.81 1.62
CA PRO A 9 -54.15 28.52 1.24
C PRO A 9 -53.97 27.49 2.37
N SER A 10 -55.07 26.81 2.70
CA SER A 10 -55.19 25.80 3.73
C SER A 10 -54.19 24.64 3.59
N ARG A 11 -53.65 24.23 4.74
CA ARG A 11 -52.76 23.10 4.99
C ARG A 11 -53.27 21.79 4.36
N PRO A 12 -52.51 21.09 3.52
CA PRO A 12 -52.69 19.66 3.37
C PRO A 12 -51.91 18.95 4.49
N GLU A 13 -52.63 18.42 5.48
CA GLU A 13 -52.10 17.33 6.30
C GLU A 13 -51.90 16.11 5.40
N ARG A 14 -50.67 15.64 5.27
CA ARG A 14 -50.40 14.24 4.90
C ARG A 14 -49.03 13.79 5.39
N ASP A 15 -49.11 13.06 6.47
CA ASP A 15 -48.32 11.90 6.90
C ASP A 15 -46.81 11.91 6.65
N GLN A 16 -46.15 11.97 7.80
CA GLN A 16 -44.78 11.58 8.06
C GLN A 16 -44.63 10.08 7.78
N GLU A 17 -44.08 9.72 6.63
CA GLU A 17 -43.45 8.40 6.46
C GLU A 17 -41.99 8.59 6.06
N THR A 18 -41.16 8.61 7.09
CA THR A 18 -39.76 8.16 7.06
C THR A 18 -39.75 6.79 6.38
N THR A 19 -39.05 6.56 5.27
CA THR A 19 -37.62 6.25 5.29
C THR A 19 -37.13 6.21 3.84
N VAL A 20 -36.57 7.31 3.32
CA VAL A 20 -35.54 7.17 2.29
C VAL A 20 -34.32 6.71 3.06
N GLY A 21 -34.09 5.40 3.04
CA GLY A 21 -32.83 4.78 3.45
C GLY A 21 -31.75 5.22 2.49
N GLY A 22 -31.37 6.49 2.57
CA GLY A 22 -30.16 7.01 1.98
C GLY A 22 -29.05 6.12 2.51
N SER A 23 -28.40 5.39 1.61
CA SER A 23 -27.19 4.68 1.92
C SER A 23 -26.15 5.74 2.29
N ASN A 24 -26.11 6.10 3.57
CA ASN A 24 -24.92 6.68 4.15
C ASN A 24 -23.91 5.54 4.17
N CYS A 25 -23.30 5.27 3.01
CA CYS A 25 -21.96 4.74 2.98
C CYS A 25 -21.12 5.78 3.71
N THR A 26 -20.96 5.57 5.01
CA THR A 26 -19.95 6.25 5.80
C THR A 26 -18.64 5.87 5.14
N VAL A 27 -18.19 6.74 4.23
CA VAL A 27 -16.81 6.73 3.76
C VAL A 27 -16.05 6.92 5.05
N ARG A 28 -15.50 5.83 5.58
CA ARG A 28 -14.59 5.90 6.71
C ARG A 28 -13.51 6.84 6.24
N ASN A 29 -13.47 8.04 6.83
CA ASN A 29 -12.33 8.91 6.69
C ASN A 29 -11.14 8.07 7.18
N PHE A 30 -10.34 7.58 6.25
CA PHE A 30 -9.07 6.94 6.55
C PHE A 30 -8.14 8.05 7.03
N SER A 31 -8.21 8.40 8.32
CA SER A 31 -7.28 9.34 8.93
C SER A 31 -5.94 8.64 9.15
N GLU A 32 -5.06 8.86 8.17
CA GLU A 32 -3.61 9.11 8.21
C GLU A 32 -2.58 8.12 8.76
N GLU A 33 -2.91 6.99 9.38
CA GLU A 33 -1.90 5.94 9.61
C GLU A 33 -2.46 4.53 9.37
N SER A 34 -1.82 3.79 8.47
CA SER A 34 -2.11 2.37 8.25
C SER A 34 -1.81 1.62 9.56
N ARG A 35 -2.77 0.86 10.11
CA ARG A 35 -2.54 0.00 11.30
C ARG A 35 -1.57 -1.16 11.05
N LEU A 36 -1.08 -1.29 9.82
CA LEU A 36 -0.15 -2.32 9.41
C LEU A 36 1.26 -1.88 9.76
N HIS A 37 2.03 -2.79 10.36
CA HIS A 37 3.44 -2.60 10.63
C HIS A 37 4.21 -3.85 10.20
N MET A 38 5.52 -3.70 10.00
CA MET A 38 6.38 -4.80 9.62
C MET A 38 6.59 -5.74 10.82
N GLY A 39 6.26 -7.03 10.63
CA GLY A 39 6.45 -8.06 11.65
C GLY A 39 7.90 -8.56 11.79
N PHE A 40 8.87 -7.86 11.19
CA PHE A 40 10.28 -8.24 11.17
C PHE A 40 11.20 -7.01 11.17
N PRO A 41 12.43 -7.12 11.70
CA PRO A 41 13.43 -6.07 11.58
C PRO A 41 13.87 -5.92 10.12
N GLN A 42 14.13 -4.68 9.68
CA GLN A 42 14.59 -4.42 8.31
C GLN A 42 15.83 -5.27 7.99
N PRO A 43 15.79 -6.12 6.95
CA PRO A 43 16.90 -7.05 6.67
C PRO A 43 18.24 -6.37 6.46
N SER A 44 18.26 -5.19 5.82
CA SER A 44 19.47 -4.41 5.59
C SER A 44 19.95 -3.62 6.81
N ALA A 45 19.23 -3.62 7.95
CA ALA A 45 19.64 -2.87 9.13
C ALA A 45 20.97 -3.37 9.72
N ASP A 46 21.25 -4.67 9.58
CA ASP A 46 22.56 -5.25 9.83
C ASP A 46 23.26 -5.52 8.49
N PHE A 47 24.06 -4.56 8.04
CA PHE A 47 24.76 -4.61 6.76
C PHE A 47 25.66 -5.85 6.62
N LEU A 48 26.39 -6.22 7.68
CA LEU A 48 27.33 -7.34 7.64
C LEU A 48 26.59 -8.68 7.53
N CYS A 49 25.56 -8.87 8.35
CA CYS A 49 24.72 -10.06 8.31
C CYS A 49 23.97 -10.15 6.98
N PHE A 50 23.41 -9.04 6.49
CA PHE A 50 22.73 -8.97 5.20
C PHE A 50 23.65 -9.36 4.05
N HIS A 51 24.86 -8.81 3.99
CA HIS A 51 25.83 -9.11 2.95
C HIS A 51 26.34 -10.55 3.01
N ALA A 52 26.57 -11.10 4.20
CA ALA A 52 26.91 -12.51 4.38
C ALA A 52 25.82 -13.43 3.81
N ARG A 53 24.55 -13.15 4.17
CA ARG A 53 23.39 -13.88 3.63
C ARG A 53 23.26 -13.71 2.12
N LEU A 54 23.57 -12.54 1.55
CA LEU A 54 23.49 -12.29 0.11
C LEU A 54 24.59 -13.00 -0.67
N LYS A 55 25.76 -13.22 -0.06
CA LYS A 55 26.84 -14.02 -0.66
C LYS A 55 26.44 -15.49 -0.83
N GLU A 56 25.77 -16.04 0.18
CA GLU A 56 25.29 -17.43 0.24
C GLU A 56 23.99 -17.64 -0.55
N GLY A 57 23.10 -16.65 -0.51
CA GLY A 57 21.80 -16.66 -1.18
C GLY A 57 21.83 -16.21 -2.64
N MET A 58 20.71 -16.39 -3.32
CA MET A 58 20.50 -15.86 -4.68
C MET A 58 19.63 -14.59 -4.67
N VAL A 59 18.65 -14.50 -3.79
CA VAL A 59 17.70 -13.37 -3.66
C VAL A 59 17.42 -13.12 -2.19
N LEU A 60 17.42 -11.85 -1.78
CA LEU A 60 17.07 -11.41 -0.44
C LEU A 60 16.24 -10.13 -0.48
N LEU A 61 15.24 -10.06 0.38
CA LEU A 61 14.58 -8.80 0.71
C LEU A 61 15.59 -7.87 1.39
N GLU A 62 15.71 -6.65 0.92
CA GLU A 62 16.62 -5.64 1.45
C GLU A 62 15.89 -4.71 2.41
N ASN A 63 14.84 -4.04 1.91
CA ASN A 63 14.02 -3.10 2.66
C ASN A 63 12.55 -3.39 2.39
N CYS A 64 11.70 -3.09 3.36
CA CYS A 64 10.26 -3.12 3.17
C CYS A 64 9.55 -2.09 4.06
N SER A 65 8.65 -1.31 3.48
CA SER A 65 7.88 -0.28 4.16
C SER A 65 6.41 -0.35 3.77
N VAL A 66 5.53 -0.02 4.72
CA VAL A 66 4.09 -0.01 4.51
C VAL A 66 3.57 1.40 4.69
N THR A 67 2.71 1.82 3.76
CA THR A 67 2.00 3.09 3.80
C THR A 67 0.50 2.84 3.99
N ALA A 68 -0.30 3.90 4.02
CA ALA A 68 -1.75 3.78 4.04
C ALA A 68 -2.31 2.99 2.84
N LEU A 69 -1.63 3.01 1.69
CA LEU A 69 -2.16 2.52 0.42
C LEU A 69 -1.33 1.40 -0.22
N ALA A 70 -0.08 1.21 0.18
CA ALA A 70 0.83 0.30 -0.51
C ALA A 70 1.91 -0.29 0.40
N LEU A 71 2.36 -1.49 0.02
CA LEU A 71 3.59 -2.11 0.50
C LEU A 71 4.69 -1.85 -0.53
N HIS A 72 5.81 -1.29 -0.09
CA HIS A 72 6.98 -1.05 -0.91
C HIS A 72 8.14 -1.91 -0.40
N GLY A 73 8.98 -2.38 -1.29
CA GLY A 73 10.19 -3.07 -0.90
C GLY A 73 11.15 -3.23 -2.05
N THR A 74 12.41 -3.46 -1.71
CA THR A 74 13.50 -3.74 -2.65
C THR A 74 14.05 -5.13 -2.37
N VAL A 75 14.44 -5.82 -3.43
CA VAL A 75 15.09 -7.12 -3.36
C VAL A 75 16.48 -7.02 -3.97
N ARG A 76 17.47 -7.57 -3.28
CA ARG A 76 18.80 -7.77 -3.83
C ARG A 76 18.89 -9.18 -4.40
N MET A 77 19.42 -9.28 -5.60
CA MET A 77 19.71 -10.55 -6.24
C MET A 77 21.19 -10.60 -6.61
N LYS A 78 21.79 -11.78 -6.46
CA LYS A 78 23.10 -12.08 -7.01
C LYS A 78 22.95 -12.21 -8.54
N ASN A 79 23.67 -11.39 -9.29
CA ASN A 79 23.63 -11.43 -10.75
C ASN A 79 24.26 -12.74 -11.26
N LEU A 80 23.43 -13.78 -11.42
CA LEU A 80 23.83 -15.07 -11.96
C LEU A 80 23.58 -15.16 -13.48
N SER A 81 22.72 -14.29 -14.03
CA SER A 81 22.36 -14.31 -15.44
C SER A 81 21.73 -12.98 -15.89
N PHE A 82 21.86 -12.67 -17.18
CA PHE A 82 21.38 -11.42 -17.78
C PHE A 82 19.84 -11.35 -17.91
N GLN A 83 19.13 -12.46 -17.67
CA GLN A 83 17.68 -12.57 -17.83
C GLN A 83 17.06 -13.29 -16.63
N SER A 84 17.09 -12.64 -15.47
CA SER A 84 16.37 -13.09 -14.28
C SER A 84 15.07 -12.29 -14.11
N ALA A 85 13.99 -12.99 -13.78
CA ALA A 85 12.74 -12.41 -13.31
C ALA A 85 12.56 -12.78 -11.83
N VAL A 86 12.16 -11.82 -11.01
CA VAL A 86 11.84 -12.06 -9.60
C VAL A 86 10.36 -11.81 -9.40
N CYS A 87 9.69 -12.77 -8.77
CA CYS A 87 8.29 -12.65 -8.37
C CYS A 87 8.20 -12.83 -6.85
N ILE A 88 7.37 -12.02 -6.21
CA ILE A 88 7.09 -12.11 -4.78
C ILE A 88 5.68 -12.69 -4.62
N PRO A 89 5.51 -13.87 -4.00
CA PRO A 89 4.19 -14.40 -3.70
C PRO A 89 3.60 -13.67 -2.49
N ILE A 90 2.36 -13.21 -2.62
CA ILE A 90 1.59 -12.58 -1.54
C ILE A 90 0.33 -13.39 -1.29
N THR A 91 0.03 -13.65 -0.02
CA THR A 91 -1.16 -14.37 0.44
C THR A 91 -1.92 -13.54 1.48
N PHE A 92 -3.24 -13.73 1.52
CA PHE A 92 -4.12 -13.18 2.55
C PHE A 92 -4.91 -14.27 3.28
N ASP A 93 -4.59 -15.54 3.03
CA ASP A 93 -5.35 -16.71 3.51
C ASP A 93 -4.42 -17.77 4.12
N SER A 94 -3.35 -17.36 4.78
CA SER A 94 -2.38 -18.28 5.40
C SER A 94 -1.75 -19.26 4.40
N TRP A 95 -1.41 -18.78 3.20
CA TRP A 95 -0.77 -19.52 2.11
C TRP A 95 -1.63 -20.59 1.42
N HIS A 96 -2.96 -20.58 1.59
CA HIS A 96 -3.84 -21.48 0.81
C HIS A 96 -3.88 -21.06 -0.67
N SER A 97 -3.79 -19.76 -0.94
CA SER A 97 -3.59 -19.19 -2.27
C SER A 97 -2.54 -18.08 -2.22
N HIS A 98 -1.94 -17.81 -3.38
CA HIS A 98 -0.99 -16.72 -3.53
C HIS A 98 -1.18 -16.01 -4.87
N GLN A 99 -0.92 -14.72 -4.87
CA GLN A 99 -0.76 -13.91 -6.07
C GLN A 99 0.73 -13.64 -6.26
N GLU A 100 1.24 -13.91 -7.46
CA GLU A 100 2.62 -13.55 -7.82
C GLU A 100 2.67 -12.08 -8.25
N VAL A 101 3.50 -11.30 -7.57
CA VAL A 101 3.77 -9.90 -7.92
C VAL A 101 5.15 -9.82 -8.58
N PRO A 102 5.25 -9.47 -9.87
CA PRO A 102 6.54 -9.32 -10.53
C PRO A 102 7.30 -8.11 -9.97
N CYS A 103 8.61 -8.25 -9.81
CA CYS A 103 9.49 -7.14 -9.45
C CYS A 103 10.03 -6.46 -10.70
N ASP A 104 9.99 -5.13 -10.68
CA ASP A 104 10.70 -4.33 -11.67
C ASP A 104 12.19 -4.27 -11.36
N PHE A 105 13.02 -4.32 -12.41
CA PHE A 105 14.46 -4.18 -12.25
C PHE A 105 14.82 -2.73 -11.90
N LEU A 106 15.46 -2.56 -10.75
CA LEU A 106 16.02 -1.29 -10.31
C LEU A 106 17.54 -1.33 -10.48
N LYS A 107 18.07 -0.51 -11.40
CA LYS A 107 19.51 -0.35 -11.57
C LYS A 107 20.03 0.62 -10.51
N GLU A 108 20.57 0.09 -9.43
CA GLU A 108 21.24 0.92 -8.43
C GLU A 108 22.67 1.22 -8.89
N SER A 109 22.97 2.48 -9.21
CA SER A 109 24.36 2.93 -9.31
C SER A 109 24.85 3.20 -7.89
N TYR A 110 25.39 2.18 -7.22
CA TYR A 110 26.27 2.45 -6.09
C TYR A 110 27.50 3.16 -6.65
N GLY A 111 27.52 4.48 -6.51
CA GLY A 111 28.70 5.29 -6.77
C GLY A 111 29.79 4.88 -5.79
N VAL A 112 30.62 3.92 -6.18
CA VAL A 112 32.06 4.13 -6.09
C VAL A 112 32.44 4.62 -7.48
N PRO A 113 32.84 5.90 -7.66
CA PRO A 113 33.54 6.25 -8.89
C PRO A 113 34.82 5.41 -8.86
N ASP A 114 34.86 4.42 -9.73
CA ASP A 114 36.08 3.89 -10.33
C ASP A 114 37.33 4.11 -9.47
N THR A 115 37.50 3.33 -8.40
CA THR A 115 38.85 3.11 -7.89
C THR A 115 39.50 2.11 -8.84
N ASP A 116 39.93 2.67 -9.95
CA ASP A 116 40.95 2.13 -10.82
C ASP A 116 42.24 1.95 -9.96
N ILE A 117 42.81 0.74 -10.03
CA ILE A 117 44.16 0.33 -9.62
C ILE A 117 44.41 0.02 -8.14
#